data_AF-A0A3E2V8A1-F1
#
_entry.id   AF-A0A3E2V8A1-F1
#
_cell.length_a   1.000
_cell.length_b   1.000
_cell.length_c   1.000
_cell.angle_alpha   90.00
_cell.angle_beta   90.00
_cell.angle_gamma   90.00
#
_symmetry.space_group_name_H-M   'P 1'
#
loop_
_entity.id
_entity.type
_entity.pdbx_description
1 polymer ?
#
loop_
_entity_poly.entity_id
_entity_poly.type
_entity_poly.pdbx_seq_one_letter_code
_entity_poly.pdbx_strand_id
1 'polypeptide(L)'
;MMVRCFLTTFDNPYSPYEEFEKWYQYDIEHGYNSSGLLMRIAETSSQFTDNENAYEIEKAIDKIVAADPINIYKKLKITVPDEDTLGQTA
;
A
#
# COMPACT_ATOMS: atom_id res chain seq x y z
N MET A 1 -8.84 1.20 15.71
CA MET A 1 -8.08 0.43 14.71
C MET A 1 -7.99 1.28 13.47
N MET A 2 -6.79 1.40 12.88
CA MET A 2 -6.57 2.14 11.63
C MET A 2 -6.63 1.21 10.44
N VAL A 3 -7.04 1.74 9.29
CA VAL A 3 -7.03 1.00 8.03
C VAL A 3 -5.77 1.38 7.26
N ARG A 4 -5.05 0.38 6.72
CA ARG A 4 -3.95 0.59 5.79
C ARG A 4 -4.25 -0.13 4.48
N CYS A 5 -3.98 0.54 3.37
CA CYS A 5 -4.16 0.00 2.03
C CYS A 5 -2.81 -0.17 1.33
N PHE A 6 -2.68 -1.23 0.54
CA PHE A 6 -1.47 -1.58 -0.19
C PHE A 6 -1.78 -1.86 -1.66
N LEU A 7 -0.89 -1.43 -2.55
CA LEU A 7 -0.90 -1.83 -3.96
C LEU A 7 -0.12 -3.12 -4.10
N THR A 8 -0.67 -4.10 -4.81
CA THR A 8 0.04 -5.30 -5.25
C THR A 8 -0.41 -5.66 -6.66
N THR A 9 0.18 -6.69 -7.26
CA THR A 9 -0.33 -7.33 -8.46
C THR A 9 -1.04 -8.65 -8.13
N PHE A 10 -1.87 -9.15 -9.05
CA PHE A 10 -2.60 -10.41 -8.86
C PHE A 10 -1.71 -11.65 -8.83
N ASP A 11 -0.55 -11.61 -9.47
CA ASP A 11 0.39 -12.71 -9.61
C ASP A 11 1.50 -12.72 -8.56
N ASN A 12 1.69 -11.63 -7.82
CA ASN A 12 2.69 -11.56 -6.76
C ASN A 12 2.27 -12.44 -5.57
N PRO A 13 3.01 -13.52 -5.26
CA PRO A 13 2.62 -14.48 -4.23
C PRO A 13 2.94 -13.99 -2.81
N TYR A 14 3.66 -12.87 -2.68
CA TYR A 14 4.14 -12.37 -1.40
C TYR A 14 3.27 -11.21 -0.90
N SER A 15 3.20 -11.08 0.43
CA SER A 15 2.46 -9.99 1.06
C SER A 15 3.27 -8.69 1.05
N PRO A 16 2.73 -7.55 0.57
CA PRO A 16 3.43 -6.27 0.60
C PRO A 16 3.62 -5.68 2.01
N TYR A 17 2.97 -6.26 3.02
CA TYR A 17 3.03 -5.78 4.41
C TYR A 17 3.65 -6.78 5.40
N GLU A 18 3.73 -8.08 5.07
CA GLU A 18 4.42 -9.09 5.88
C GLU A 18 5.77 -9.50 5.28
N GLU A 19 5.88 -9.55 3.95
CA GLU A 19 7.04 -10.07 3.21
C GLU A 19 7.55 -9.04 2.19
N PHE A 20 7.63 -7.78 2.60
CA PHE A 20 7.91 -6.64 1.70
C PHE A 20 9.10 -6.86 0.77
N GLU A 21 10.23 -7.38 1.26
CA GLU A 21 11.42 -7.59 0.42
C GLU A 21 11.18 -8.58 -0.72
N LYS A 22 10.51 -9.71 -0.44
CA LYS A 22 10.18 -10.72 -1.47
C LYS A 22 9.13 -10.17 -2.44
N TRP A 23 8.14 -9.47 -1.91
CA TRP A 23 7.13 -8.79 -2.71
C TRP A 23 7.76 -7.78 -3.66
N TYR A 24 8.64 -6.92 -3.15
CA TYR A 24 9.30 -5.87 -3.93
C TYR A 24 10.24 -6.46 -4.98
N GLN A 25 11.04 -7.48 -4.63
CA GLN A 25 11.89 -8.18 -5.57
C GLN A 25 11.09 -8.79 -6.73
N TYR A 26 9.99 -9.49 -6.42
CA TYR A 26 9.11 -10.03 -7.46
C TYR A 26 8.57 -8.92 -8.35
N ASP A 27 8.08 -7.84 -7.74
CA ASP A 27 7.47 -6.70 -8.43
C ASP A 27 8.43 -6.01 -9.43
N ILE A 28 9.71 -5.80 -9.04
CA ILE A 28 10.72 -5.21 -9.92
C ILE A 28 11.20 -6.18 -11.00
N GLU A 29 11.35 -7.47 -10.70
CA GLU A 29 11.79 -8.49 -11.66
C GLU A 29 10.77 -8.69 -12.79
N HIS A 30 9.48 -8.50 -12.49
CA HIS A 30 8.39 -8.58 -13.46
C HIS A 30 8.10 -7.22 -14.14
N GLY A 31 8.84 -6.17 -13.79
CA GLY A 31 8.76 -4.85 -14.43
C GLY A 31 7.55 -4.01 -14.02
N TYR A 32 6.84 -4.38 -12.94
CA TYR A 32 5.65 -3.65 -12.48
C TYR A 32 6.00 -2.33 -11.82
N ASN A 33 7.05 -2.31 -10.98
CA ASN A 33 7.49 -1.14 -10.21
C ASN A 33 6.30 -0.44 -9.49
N SER A 34 5.46 -1.21 -8.82
CA SER A 34 4.24 -0.78 -8.15
C SER A 34 4.51 0.32 -7.13
N SER A 35 5.61 0.24 -6.37
CA SER A 35 6.01 1.30 -5.43
C SER A 35 6.32 2.62 -6.13
N GLY A 36 7.05 2.59 -7.26
CA GLY A 36 7.36 3.78 -8.04
C GLY A 36 6.12 4.38 -8.71
N LEU A 37 5.20 3.54 -9.18
CA LEU A 37 3.90 3.99 -9.68
C LEU A 37 3.10 4.67 -8.57
N LEU A 38 2.95 4.03 -7.41
CA LEU A 38 2.22 4.58 -6.28
C LEU A 38 2.80 5.92 -5.81
N MET A 39 4.13 6.02 -5.69
CA MET A 39 4.83 7.25 -5.30
C MET A 39 4.52 8.44 -6.23
N ARG A 40 4.32 8.19 -7.53
CA ARG A 40 4.00 9.24 -8.50
C ARG A 40 2.56 9.76 -8.40
N ILE A 41 1.66 8.96 -7.85
CA ILE A 41 0.21 9.25 -7.81
C ILE A 41 -0.23 9.71 -6.41
N ALA A 42 0.44 9.23 -5.37
CA ALA A 42 0.14 9.57 -3.99
C ALA A 42 0.57 11.02 -3.68
N GLU A 43 -0.37 11.81 -3.15
CA GLU A 43 -0.18 13.21 -2.78
C GLU A 43 0.17 13.31 -1.29
N THR A 44 1.13 12.52 -0.81
CA THR A 44 1.56 12.51 0.60
C THR A 44 2.40 13.73 0.96
N SER A 45 2.44 14.05 2.25
CA SER A 45 3.18 15.21 2.77
C SER A 45 3.73 14.94 4.16
N SER A 46 4.92 15.47 4.44
CA SER A 46 5.48 15.46 5.81
C SER A 46 4.71 16.36 6.79
N GLN A 47 3.81 17.20 6.28
CA GLN A 47 2.90 18.03 7.10
C GLN A 47 1.59 17.31 7.45
N PHE A 48 1.31 16.16 6.82
CA PHE A 48 0.11 15.36 7.09
C PHE A 48 0.35 14.40 8.26
N THR A 49 -0.71 14.13 9.00
CA THR A 49 -0.75 13.03 9.97
C THR A 49 -0.62 11.68 9.26
N ASP A 50 -0.30 10.62 10.00
CA ASP A 50 -0.18 9.28 9.43
C ASP A 50 -1.48 8.76 8.81
N ASN A 51 -2.62 9.19 9.34
CA ASN A 51 -3.95 8.84 8.81
C ASN A 51 -4.27 9.61 7.52
N GLU A 52 -3.91 10.89 7.45
CA GLU A 52 -4.06 11.68 6.22
C GLU A 52 -3.15 11.15 5.12
N ASN A 53 -1.91 10.78 5.43
CA ASN A 53 -1.02 10.09 4.49
C ASN A 53 -1.59 8.72 4.08
N ALA A 54 -2.18 7.96 5.01
CA ALA A 54 -2.86 6.70 4.68
C ALA A 54 -4.01 6.90 3.68
N TYR A 55 -4.78 7.97 3.87
CA TYR A 55 -5.90 8.31 3.02
C TYR A 55 -5.44 8.69 1.60
N GLU A 56 -4.39 9.50 1.47
CA GLU A 56 -3.84 9.85 0.15
C GLU A 56 -3.23 8.64 -0.57
N ILE A 57 -2.61 7.70 0.17
CA ILE A 57 -2.16 6.42 -0.38
C ILE A 57 -3.36 5.58 -0.86
N GLU A 58 -4.41 5.45 -0.05
CA GLU A 58 -5.62 4.71 -0.43
C GLU A 58 -6.26 5.27 -1.70
N LYS A 59 -6.42 6.59 -1.76
CA LYS A 59 -6.96 7.31 -2.92
C LYS A 59 -6.09 7.12 -4.17
N ALA A 60 -4.76 7.08 -4.02
CA ALA A 60 -3.86 6.80 -5.13
C ALA A 60 -3.97 5.35 -5.63
N ILE A 61 -4.09 4.38 -4.73
CA ILE A 61 -4.34 2.98 -5.08
C ILE A 61 -5.66 2.84 -5.84
N ASP A 62 -6.73 3.49 -5.36
CA ASP A 62 -8.04 3.46 -6.03
C ASP A 62 -7.97 4.05 -7.44
N LYS A 63 -7.22 5.14 -7.64
CA LYS A 63 -6.96 5.69 -8.98
C LYS A 63 -6.23 4.70 -9.89
N ILE A 64 -5.20 4.01 -9.37
CA ILE A 64 -4.40 3.04 -10.13
C ILE A 64 -5.28 1.85 -10.57
N VAL A 65 -6.02 1.25 -9.63
CA VAL A 65 -6.90 0.11 -9.92
C VAL A 65 -8.03 0.50 -10.88
N ALA A 66 -8.62 1.69 -10.72
CA ALA A 66 -9.66 2.17 -11.63
C ALA A 66 -9.14 2.45 -13.05
N ALA A 67 -7.84 2.75 -13.21
CA ALA A 67 -7.20 3.02 -14.48
C ALA A 67 -6.54 1.77 -15.11
N ASP A 68 -6.77 0.58 -14.56
CA ASP A 68 -6.15 -0.69 -14.98
C ASP A 68 -7.14 -1.63 -15.69
N PRO A 69 -7.31 -1.49 -17.02
CA PRO A 69 -8.27 -2.29 -17.78
C PRO A 69 -7.87 -3.76 -17.96
N ILE A 70 -6.62 -4.12 -17.64
CA ILE A 70 -6.08 -5.48 -17.83
C ILE A 70 -5.90 -6.26 -16.52
N ASN A 71 -6.33 -5.69 -15.38
CA ASN A 71 -6.30 -6.32 -14.06
C ASN A 71 -4.90 -6.83 -13.66
N ILE A 72 -3.89 -5.98 -13.80
CA ILE A 72 -2.57 -6.19 -13.20
C ILE A 72 -2.64 -5.95 -11.69
N TYR A 73 -3.23 -4.82 -11.27
CA TYR A 73 -3.14 -4.27 -9.93
C TYR A 73 -4.33 -4.65 -9.05
N LYS A 74 -4.04 -4.86 -7.77
CA LYS A 74 -5.00 -5.21 -6.73
C LYS A 74 -4.77 -4.36 -5.49
N LYS A 75 -5.86 -3.84 -4.92
CA LYS A 75 -5.87 -3.20 -3.60
C LYS A 75 -6.00 -4.25 -2.52
N LEU A 76 -5.10 -4.22 -1.54
CA LEU A 76 -5.25 -4.94 -0.27
C LEU A 76 -5.59 -3.94 0.84
N LYS A 77 -6.39 -4.38 1.80
CA LYS A 77 -6.84 -3.57 2.94
C LYS A 77 -6.66 -4.39 4.21
N ILE A 78 -5.91 -3.83 5.17
CA ILE A 78 -5.73 -4.43 6.49
C ILE A 78 -6.18 -3.46 7.57
N THR A 79 -6.56 -4.03 8.71
CA THR A 79 -6.91 -3.29 9.92
C THR A 79 -5.77 -3.45 10.91
N VAL A 80 -5.11 -2.35 11.26
CA VAL A 80 -4.04 -2.31 12.26
C VAL A 80 -4.57 -1.75 13.59
N PRO A 81 -4.06 -2.19 14.75
CA PRO A 81 -4.37 -1.54 16.02
C PRO A 81 -3.97 -0.06 16.01
N ASP A 82 -4.67 0.79 16.78
CA ASP A 82 -4.26 2.19 16.94
C ASP A 82 -2.97 2.23 17.78
N GLU A 83 -2.02 3.09 17.45
CA GLU A 83 -0.73 3.18 18.17
C GLU A 83 -0.90 3.45 19.67
N ASP A 84 -1.99 4.12 20.08
CA ASP A 84 -2.36 4.35 21.50
C ASP A 84 -2.58 3.05 22.31
N THR A 85 -2.75 1.90 21.65
CA THR A 85 -2.97 0.61 22.32
C THR A 85 -1.68 -0.18 22.55
N LEU A 86 -0.55 0.21 21.94
CA LEU A 86 0.74 -0.49 22.07
C LEU A 86 1.59 0.02 23.25
N GLY A 87 1.20 1.15 23.85
CA GLY A 87 1.86 1.73 25.04
C GLY A 87 1.35 1.21 26.39
N GLN A 88 0.43 0.24 26.41
CA GLN A 88 -0.13 -0.34 27.64
C GLN A 88 -0.09 -1.86 27.62
N THR A 89 1.09 -2.43 27.39
CA THR A 89 1.38 -3.81 27.84
C THR A 89 2.66 -3.78 28.67
N ALA A 90 2.42 -3.93 29.98
CA ALA A 90 3.31 -4.11 31.14
C ALA A 90 4.81 -4.32 30.92
#